data_AF-A0A453TDW0-F1
#
_entry.id   AF-A0A453TDW0-F1
#
_cell.length_a   1.000
_cell.length_b   1.000
_cell.length_c   1.000
_cell.angle_alpha   90.00
_cell.angle_beta   90.00
_cell.angle_gamma   90.00
#
_symmetry.space_group_name_H-M   'P 1'
#
loop_
_entity.id
_entity.type
_entity.pdbx_description
1 polymer ?
#
loop_
_entity_poly.entity_id
_entity_poly.type
_entity_poly.pdbx_seq_one_letter_code
_entity_poly.pdbx_strand_id
1 'polypeptide(L)'
;EEPQEQEYLQANISGSGLVQGASTGSWKKRVGDLKESCSWCLSKNVRRCRRVATNGGGVEVVPAAAHGIGKLTQLHTLGVVNIAGGRGGFLLLKELKKLTQLRKLGLSGINRKNWKDLCLTVSGHLPHLESLSLQLLLLEEDGSYDFASFDDISRPHKTLKSLKVFYTSTGGGAAAGAACIRPAWINQFPNLKRFNHEVRISSQDDIDSIEHCEWDSKYRYGETHISEFERGLAIKPTQQHLSFEEPPTLALNTLTIYCSSISSTVTFEKDIVIVKAISIYCCSSCGGSSCLQIVGLQHIECLEEVLVKGPCSKSFKKDLRRQLKKNEFKPVLKLYKS
;
A
#
# COMPACT_ATOMS: atom_id res chain seq x y z
N GLU A 1 42.26 15.96 47.43
CA GLU A 1 43.32 16.65 46.70
C GLU A 1 42.77 17.05 45.34
N GLU A 2 42.93 18.33 45.05
CA GLU A 2 42.46 19.08 43.90
C GLU A 2 43.11 18.66 42.56
N PRO A 3 42.55 19.13 41.43
CA PRO A 3 42.93 18.78 40.07
C PRO A 3 44.09 19.62 39.55
N GLN A 4 44.81 19.15 38.53
CA GLN A 4 45.76 19.97 37.78
C GLN A 4 45.09 20.60 36.56
N GLU A 5 44.85 21.91 36.66
CA GLU A 5 44.81 22.86 35.55
C GLU A 5 46.20 23.03 34.94
N GLN A 6 46.27 23.26 33.62
CA GLN A 6 47.26 24.16 33.06
C GLN A 6 46.66 25.00 31.92
N GLU A 7 46.95 26.28 32.01
CA GLU A 7 46.33 27.45 31.39
C GLU A 7 46.55 27.64 29.87
N TYR A 8 45.51 28.22 29.29
CA TYR A 8 45.46 29.35 28.33
C TYR A 8 46.73 29.81 27.60
N LEU A 9 46.59 29.89 26.26
CA LEU A 9 46.95 31.10 25.51
C LEU A 9 45.86 31.42 24.47
N GLN A 10 45.09 32.48 24.75
CA GLN A 10 44.32 33.22 23.75
C GLN A 10 45.27 34.04 22.88
N ALA A 11 45.12 33.95 21.55
CA ALA A 11 45.57 34.98 20.63
C ALA A 11 44.40 35.34 19.71
N ASN A 12 43.77 36.48 20.00
CA ASN A 12 42.88 37.18 19.08
C ASN A 12 43.71 37.83 17.98
N ILE A 13 43.42 37.53 16.71
CA ILE A 13 43.65 38.46 15.60
C ILE A 13 42.37 38.52 14.77
N SER A 14 41.76 39.71 14.78
CA SER A 14 40.67 40.12 13.91
C SER A 14 41.14 40.16 12.46
N GLY A 15 40.36 39.58 11.56
CA GLY A 15 40.54 39.71 10.12
C GLY A 15 39.23 39.38 9.41
N SER A 16 38.50 40.43 9.02
CA SER A 16 37.30 40.34 8.20
C SER A 16 37.59 39.57 6.91
N GLY A 17 36.92 38.43 6.71
CA GLY A 17 37.05 37.61 5.51
C GLY A 17 35.72 36.96 5.19
N LEU A 18 34.85 37.72 4.54
CA LEU A 18 33.58 37.29 3.99
C LEU A 18 33.88 36.27 2.87
N VAL A 19 33.95 34.97 3.20
CA VAL A 19 34.09 33.93 2.17
C VAL A 19 32.73 33.70 1.53
N GLN A 20 32.50 34.50 0.50
CA GLN A 20 31.39 34.39 -0.43
C GLN A 20 31.32 32.98 -1.01
N GLY A 21 30.09 32.46 -1.04
CA GLY A 21 29.77 31.21 -1.73
C GLY A 21 30.23 31.26 -3.18
N ALA A 22 31.10 30.32 -3.54
CA ALA A 22 31.58 30.15 -4.89
C ALA A 22 30.46 29.58 -5.79
N SER A 23 29.80 30.52 -6.49
CA SER A 23 29.37 30.46 -7.88
C SER A 23 28.68 29.18 -8.39
N THR A 24 27.35 29.28 -8.49
CA THR A 24 26.48 28.49 -9.39
C THR A 24 26.68 28.80 -10.89
N GLY A 25 27.81 29.41 -11.26
CA GLY A 25 28.07 29.95 -12.61
C GLY A 25 28.66 28.97 -13.63
N SER A 26 29.17 27.80 -13.22
CA SER A 26 29.90 26.90 -14.15
C SER A 26 29.03 25.81 -14.80
N TRP A 27 27.80 25.58 -14.33
CA TRP A 27 26.88 24.60 -14.96
C TRP A 27 25.96 25.21 -16.02
N LYS A 28 25.90 26.53 -16.14
CA LYS A 28 25.07 27.21 -17.16
C LYS A 28 25.76 27.42 -18.51
N LYS A 29 27.09 27.32 -18.59
CA LYS A 29 27.83 27.58 -19.84
C LYS A 29 28.11 26.36 -20.73
N ARG A 30 27.80 25.14 -20.30
CA ARG A 30 27.83 23.93 -21.17
C ARG A 30 26.45 23.46 -21.65
N VAL A 31 25.39 24.20 -21.33
CA VAL A 31 24.02 23.94 -21.82
C VAL A 31 23.65 24.89 -22.99
N GLY A 32 24.49 25.91 -23.26
CA GLY A 32 24.30 26.86 -24.37
C GLY A 32 24.63 26.28 -25.74
N ASP A 33 25.69 25.48 -25.85
CA ASP A 33 26.23 25.04 -27.15
C ASP A 33 25.66 23.69 -27.64
N LEU A 34 24.66 23.16 -26.94
CA LEU A 34 23.87 22.01 -27.40
C LEU A 34 22.39 22.38 -27.62
N LYS A 35 22.12 23.67 -27.87
CA LYS A 35 20.77 24.19 -28.10
C LYS A 35 20.55 24.68 -29.54
N GLU A 36 21.35 24.21 -30.49
CA GLU A 36 21.01 24.20 -31.91
C GLU A 36 21.23 22.81 -32.49
N SER A 37 20.50 21.85 -31.94
CA SER A 37 20.02 20.79 -32.79
C SER A 37 18.72 20.31 -32.19
N CYS A 38 17.74 20.14 -33.08
CA CYS A 38 16.71 19.13 -32.94
C CYS A 38 15.41 19.48 -32.19
N SER A 39 14.52 20.26 -32.83
CA SER A 39 13.09 20.40 -32.45
C SER A 39 12.35 19.05 -32.36
N TRP A 40 12.78 18.03 -33.12
CA TRP A 40 12.28 16.65 -33.02
C TRP A 40 12.59 15.97 -31.65
N CYS A 41 13.70 16.31 -30.98
CA CYS A 41 14.09 15.75 -29.69
C CYS A 41 13.25 16.34 -28.55
N LEU A 42 12.98 17.64 -28.60
CA LEU A 42 12.11 18.33 -27.63
C LEU A 42 10.66 17.81 -27.73
N SER A 43 10.13 17.61 -28.94
CA SER A 43 8.78 17.03 -29.12
C SER A 43 8.69 15.59 -28.60
N LYS A 44 9.73 14.77 -28.78
CA LYS A 44 9.77 13.39 -28.26
C LYS A 44 9.87 13.34 -26.73
N ASN A 45 10.68 14.21 -26.13
CA ASN A 45 10.85 14.28 -24.68
C ASN A 45 9.60 14.83 -23.98
N VAL A 46 8.95 15.85 -24.54
CA VAL A 46 7.65 16.34 -24.04
C VAL A 46 6.57 15.25 -24.17
N ARG A 47 6.50 14.52 -25.30
CA ARG A 47 5.58 13.37 -25.44
C ARG A 47 5.91 12.20 -24.52
N ARG A 48 7.18 12.00 -24.13
CA ARG A 48 7.60 10.99 -23.15
C ARG A 48 7.26 11.39 -21.74
N CYS A 49 7.56 12.62 -21.33
CA CYS A 49 7.17 13.17 -20.03
C CYS A 49 5.64 13.17 -19.87
N ARG A 50 4.89 13.50 -20.94
CA ARG A 50 3.43 13.41 -20.94
C ARG A 50 2.94 11.96 -20.78
N ARG A 51 3.58 10.98 -21.44
CA ARG A 51 3.30 9.54 -21.26
C ARG A 51 3.64 9.02 -19.86
N VAL A 52 4.72 9.47 -19.27
CA VAL A 52 5.12 9.14 -17.89
C VAL A 52 4.12 9.69 -16.88
N ALA A 53 3.66 10.92 -17.08
CA ALA A 53 2.63 11.54 -16.25
C ALA A 53 1.27 10.83 -16.39
N THR A 54 0.90 10.39 -17.61
CA THR A 54 -0.35 9.62 -17.83
C THR A 54 -0.25 8.17 -17.34
N ASN A 55 0.94 7.62 -17.09
CA ASN A 55 1.16 6.21 -16.74
C ASN A 55 1.61 6.00 -15.28
N GLY A 56 1.18 6.87 -14.36
CA GLY A 56 1.38 6.67 -12.92
C GLY A 56 2.76 7.09 -12.37
N GLY A 57 3.51 7.96 -13.05
CA GLY A 57 4.77 8.56 -12.53
C GLY A 57 5.99 7.62 -12.58
N GLY A 58 7.19 8.14 -12.27
CA GLY A 58 8.48 7.39 -12.30
C GLY A 58 9.30 7.57 -13.60
N VAL A 59 10.48 6.95 -13.70
CA VAL A 59 11.36 7.09 -14.89
C VAL A 59 11.05 5.99 -15.91
N GLU A 60 10.63 6.36 -17.13
CA GLU A 60 10.44 5.41 -18.24
C GLU A 60 11.79 4.81 -18.66
N VAL A 61 11.86 3.49 -18.73
CA VAL A 61 13.07 2.79 -19.16
C VAL A 61 13.02 2.51 -20.65
N VAL A 62 14.11 2.87 -21.33
CA VAL A 62 14.38 2.47 -22.72
C VAL A 62 15.16 1.14 -22.74
N PRO A 63 15.06 0.34 -23.81
CA PRO A 63 15.74 -0.97 -23.91
C PRO A 63 17.23 -0.96 -23.58
N ALA A 64 17.99 0.03 -24.05
CA ALA A 64 19.42 0.14 -23.77
C ALA A 64 19.70 0.38 -22.27
N ALA A 65 18.87 1.18 -21.60
CA ALA A 65 18.97 1.43 -20.17
C ALA A 65 18.62 0.18 -19.34
N ALA A 66 17.59 -0.58 -19.75
CA ALA A 66 17.24 -1.85 -19.11
C ALA A 66 18.44 -2.82 -19.11
N HIS A 67 19.10 -2.97 -20.25
CA HIS A 67 20.27 -3.84 -20.37
C HIS A 67 21.46 -3.35 -19.55
N GLY A 68 21.68 -2.02 -19.48
CA GLY A 68 22.70 -1.43 -18.62
C GLY A 68 22.45 -1.70 -17.14
N ILE A 69 21.19 -1.57 -16.69
CA ILE A 69 20.80 -1.84 -15.30
C ILE A 69 21.12 -3.30 -14.93
N GLY A 70 20.82 -4.26 -15.79
CA GLY A 70 21.12 -5.68 -15.54
C GLY A 70 22.59 -6.04 -15.38
N LYS A 71 23.52 -5.15 -15.78
CA LYS A 71 24.97 -5.32 -15.56
C LYS A 71 25.43 -4.87 -14.17
N LEU A 72 24.59 -4.13 -13.44
CA LEU A 72 24.91 -3.59 -12.12
C LEU A 72 24.70 -4.66 -11.03
N THR A 73 25.38 -5.80 -11.11
CA THR A 73 25.12 -6.98 -10.26
C THR A 73 25.33 -6.75 -8.75
N GLN A 74 26.09 -5.71 -8.37
CA GLN A 74 26.28 -5.28 -6.97
C GLN A 74 25.25 -4.22 -6.51
N LEU A 75 24.25 -3.90 -7.32
CA LEU A 75 23.26 -2.88 -6.99
C LEU A 75 22.38 -3.33 -5.83
N HIS A 76 22.40 -2.58 -4.73
CA HIS A 76 21.58 -2.85 -3.55
C HIS A 76 20.23 -2.13 -3.55
N THR A 77 20.09 -1.03 -4.28
CA THR A 77 18.85 -0.24 -4.31
C THR A 77 18.57 0.23 -5.72
N LEU A 78 17.37 -0.09 -6.19
CA LEU A 78 16.80 0.48 -7.40
C LEU A 78 15.58 1.31 -6.97
N GLY A 79 15.64 2.62 -7.27
CA GLY A 79 14.55 3.56 -7.00
C GLY A 79 13.30 3.25 -7.81
N VAL A 80 12.31 4.16 -7.81
CA VAL A 80 11.05 3.94 -8.55
C VAL A 80 11.26 4.04 -10.05
N VAL A 81 11.09 2.91 -10.74
CA VAL A 81 11.24 2.81 -12.19
C VAL A 81 9.90 2.46 -12.84
N ASN A 82 9.51 3.19 -13.90
CA ASN A 82 8.23 2.98 -14.56
C ASN A 82 8.33 1.87 -15.62
N ILE A 83 7.49 0.83 -15.47
CA ILE A 83 7.44 -0.35 -16.34
C ILE A 83 6.20 -0.41 -17.24
N ALA A 84 5.39 0.66 -17.31
CA ALA A 84 4.30 0.76 -18.29
C ALA A 84 4.83 0.88 -19.73
N GLY A 85 6.09 1.29 -19.90
CA GLY A 85 6.75 1.59 -21.17
C GLY A 85 7.15 0.38 -22.03
N GLY A 86 6.16 -0.40 -22.49
CA GLY A 86 6.32 -1.43 -23.53
C GLY A 86 7.59 -2.29 -23.42
N ARG A 87 8.36 -2.40 -24.51
CA ARG A 87 9.58 -3.24 -24.59
C ARG A 87 10.63 -2.93 -23.51
N GLY A 88 10.77 -1.68 -23.08
CA GLY A 88 11.80 -1.30 -22.10
C GLY A 88 11.47 -1.80 -20.70
N GLY A 89 10.21 -1.67 -20.27
CA GLY A 89 9.74 -2.23 -18.99
C GLY A 89 9.82 -3.75 -18.94
N PHE A 90 9.41 -4.43 -20.03
CA PHE A 90 9.56 -5.88 -20.15
C PHE A 90 11.02 -6.34 -20.04
N LEU A 91 11.93 -5.68 -20.76
CA LEU A 91 13.36 -5.99 -20.68
C LEU A 91 13.93 -5.71 -19.29
N LEU A 92 13.47 -4.65 -18.62
CA LEU A 92 13.89 -4.37 -17.25
C LEU A 92 13.53 -5.52 -16.32
N LEU A 93 12.29 -6.02 -16.34
CA LEU A 93 11.87 -7.16 -15.51
C LEU A 93 12.74 -8.39 -15.76
N LYS A 94 13.07 -8.67 -17.04
CA LYS A 94 13.98 -9.76 -17.40
C LYS A 94 15.39 -9.56 -16.83
N GLU A 95 15.91 -8.34 -16.89
CA GLU A 95 17.26 -7.98 -16.43
C GLU A 95 17.36 -7.89 -14.89
N LEU A 96 16.27 -7.55 -14.19
CA LEU A 96 16.21 -7.54 -12.72
C LEU A 96 16.60 -8.88 -12.11
N LYS A 97 16.36 -9.99 -12.82
CA LYS A 97 16.74 -11.34 -12.38
C LYS A 97 18.25 -11.52 -12.18
N LYS A 98 19.07 -10.65 -12.77
CA LYS A 98 20.53 -10.65 -12.61
C LYS A 98 20.98 -9.88 -11.37
N LEU A 99 20.10 -9.05 -10.79
CA LEU A 99 20.40 -8.20 -9.63
C LEU A 99 20.14 -8.93 -8.32
N THR A 100 20.85 -10.02 -8.09
CA THR A 100 20.61 -10.91 -6.94
C THR A 100 20.92 -10.25 -5.59
N GLN A 101 21.75 -9.20 -5.57
CA GLN A 101 22.10 -8.43 -4.37
C GLN A 101 21.10 -7.31 -4.04
N LEU A 102 20.02 -7.17 -4.81
CA LEU A 102 19.07 -6.08 -4.64
C LEU A 102 18.29 -6.22 -3.33
N ARG A 103 18.33 -5.17 -2.50
CA ARG A 103 17.65 -5.11 -1.20
C ARG A 103 16.40 -4.22 -1.21
N LYS A 104 16.37 -3.22 -2.10
CA LYS A 104 15.24 -2.29 -2.24
C LYS A 104 14.87 -2.15 -3.71
N LEU A 105 13.59 -2.35 -4.03
CA LEU A 105 13.05 -2.23 -5.37
C LEU A 105 11.79 -1.36 -5.36
N GLY A 106 11.79 -0.31 -6.19
CA GLY A 106 10.62 0.50 -6.49
C GLY A 106 10.19 0.36 -7.95
N LEU A 107 8.91 0.10 -8.21
CA LEU A 107 8.35 0.01 -9.56
C LEU A 107 7.03 0.77 -9.66
N SER A 108 6.80 1.42 -10.79
CA SER A 108 5.54 2.11 -11.11
C SER A 108 5.03 1.75 -12.50
N GLY A 109 3.79 2.14 -12.83
CA GLY A 109 3.18 1.79 -14.11
C GLY A 109 2.85 0.30 -14.23
N ILE A 110 2.59 -0.35 -13.10
CA ILE A 110 2.26 -1.79 -13.04
C ILE A 110 0.80 -1.97 -13.42
N ASN A 111 0.50 -2.74 -14.45
CA ASN A 111 -0.85 -2.97 -14.97
C ASN A 111 -1.06 -4.45 -15.28
N ARG A 112 -2.26 -4.82 -15.73
CA ARG A 112 -2.61 -6.21 -16.06
C ARG A 112 -1.62 -6.88 -17.02
N LYS A 113 -1.04 -6.12 -17.96
CA LYS A 113 -0.15 -6.65 -19.01
C LYS A 113 1.22 -7.06 -18.48
N ASN A 114 1.72 -6.41 -17.42
CA ASN A 114 3.06 -6.66 -16.88
C ASN A 114 3.06 -7.32 -15.49
N TRP A 115 1.90 -7.48 -14.86
CA TRP A 115 1.77 -8.08 -13.52
C TRP A 115 2.40 -9.48 -13.42
N LYS A 116 2.10 -10.38 -14.35
CA LYS A 116 2.63 -11.76 -14.31
C LYS A 116 4.14 -11.82 -14.42
N ASP A 117 4.74 -11.02 -15.31
CA ASP A 117 6.19 -10.92 -15.45
C ASP A 117 6.85 -10.37 -14.18
N LEU A 118 6.20 -9.40 -13.53
CA LEU A 118 6.64 -8.88 -12.24
C LEU A 118 6.61 -9.97 -11.16
N CYS A 119 5.50 -10.70 -11.02
CA CYS A 119 5.39 -11.80 -10.05
C CYS A 119 6.46 -12.86 -10.26
N LEU A 120 6.73 -13.26 -11.50
CA LEU A 120 7.81 -14.18 -11.84
C LEU A 120 9.20 -13.63 -11.55
N THR A 121 9.39 -12.31 -11.62
CA THR A 121 10.67 -11.66 -11.32
C THR A 121 10.91 -11.58 -9.82
N VAL A 122 9.88 -11.25 -9.05
CA VAL A 122 9.95 -11.19 -7.58
C VAL A 122 10.01 -12.60 -6.97
N SER A 123 9.35 -13.57 -7.59
CA SER A 123 9.38 -14.98 -7.17
C SER A 123 10.72 -15.63 -7.50
N GLY A 124 11.65 -15.67 -6.54
CA GLY A 124 12.82 -16.53 -6.60
C GLY A 124 14.08 -15.94 -7.23
N HIS A 125 14.05 -14.73 -7.79
CA HIS A 125 15.26 -14.12 -8.39
C HIS A 125 15.88 -12.98 -7.56
N LEU A 126 15.22 -12.56 -6.48
CA LEU A 126 15.67 -11.44 -5.63
C LEU A 126 15.82 -11.88 -4.16
N PRO A 127 16.79 -12.77 -3.85
CA PRO A 127 16.88 -13.46 -2.55
C PRO A 127 17.10 -12.53 -1.35
N HIS A 128 17.69 -11.37 -1.58
CA HIS A 128 18.04 -10.41 -0.53
C HIS A 128 17.07 -9.23 -0.47
N LEU A 129 15.91 -9.29 -1.14
CA LEU A 129 14.97 -8.18 -1.19
C LEU A 129 14.32 -7.95 0.17
N GLU A 130 14.55 -6.78 0.75
CA GLU A 130 14.04 -6.38 2.07
C GLU A 130 12.88 -5.38 1.97
N SER A 131 12.82 -4.60 0.89
CA SER A 131 11.78 -3.58 0.67
C SER A 131 11.29 -3.59 -0.77
N LEU A 132 9.98 -3.71 -0.93
CA LEU A 132 9.29 -3.65 -2.21
C LEU A 132 8.27 -2.50 -2.21
N SER A 133 8.34 -1.66 -3.23
CA SER A 133 7.40 -0.56 -3.45
C SER A 133 6.83 -0.67 -4.84
N LEU A 134 5.53 -0.89 -4.94
CA LEU A 134 4.80 -1.08 -6.19
C LEU A 134 3.81 0.07 -6.36
N GLN A 135 3.67 0.60 -7.57
CA GLN A 135 2.63 1.56 -7.90
C GLN A 135 1.82 1.01 -9.07
N LEU A 136 0.62 0.55 -8.74
CA LEU A 136 -0.35 -0.01 -9.67
C LEU A 136 -1.00 1.12 -10.47
N LEU A 137 -1.26 0.83 -11.74
CA LEU A 137 -1.84 1.69 -12.73
C LEU A 137 -3.10 1.00 -13.27
N LEU A 138 -4.26 1.58 -12.97
CA LEU A 138 -5.52 1.17 -13.58
C LEU A 138 -5.66 1.86 -14.92
N LEU A 139 -5.68 1.06 -15.99
CA LEU A 139 -5.96 1.54 -17.34
C LEU A 139 -7.47 1.66 -17.52
N GLU A 140 -7.94 2.51 -18.44
CA GLU A 140 -9.38 2.70 -18.69
C GLU A 140 -10.09 1.40 -19.13
N GLU A 141 -9.35 0.51 -19.80
CA GLU A 141 -9.82 -0.83 -20.18
C GLU A 141 -9.96 -1.79 -18.99
N ASP A 142 -9.27 -1.50 -17.87
CA ASP A 142 -9.31 -2.28 -16.65
C ASP A 142 -10.38 -1.70 -15.70
N GLY A 143 -11.47 -2.44 -15.48
CA GLY A 143 -12.55 -2.00 -14.57
C GLY A 143 -12.18 -2.04 -13.08
N SER A 144 -11.13 -2.76 -12.69
CA SER A 144 -10.64 -2.92 -11.30
C SER A 144 -9.18 -3.39 -11.27
N TYR A 145 -8.52 -3.23 -10.12
CA TYR A 145 -7.18 -3.76 -9.85
C TYR A 145 -7.14 -5.27 -9.52
N ASP A 146 -8.21 -6.02 -9.79
CA ASP A 146 -8.30 -7.46 -9.49
C ASP A 146 -7.20 -8.29 -10.18
N PHE A 147 -6.51 -7.72 -11.18
CA PHE A 147 -5.35 -8.34 -11.81
C PHE A 147 -4.15 -8.47 -10.86
N ALA A 148 -4.05 -7.63 -9.82
CA ALA A 148 -2.88 -7.54 -8.94
C ALA A 148 -2.99 -8.51 -7.75
N SER A 149 -3.19 -9.79 -8.03
CA SER A 149 -3.24 -10.83 -6.99
C SER A 149 -1.84 -11.25 -6.57
N PHE A 150 -1.45 -10.94 -5.34
CA PHE A 150 -0.15 -11.34 -4.79
C PHE A 150 -0.01 -12.85 -4.59
N ASP A 151 -1.12 -13.61 -4.69
CA ASP A 151 -1.11 -15.08 -4.73
C ASP A 151 -0.29 -15.61 -5.94
N ASP A 152 -0.14 -14.81 -7.00
CA ASP A 152 0.72 -15.13 -8.14
C ASP A 152 2.22 -15.20 -7.77
N ILE A 153 2.60 -14.71 -6.58
CA ILE A 153 3.97 -14.78 -6.05
C ILE A 153 4.13 -16.07 -5.25
N SER A 154 4.37 -17.17 -5.97
CA SER A 154 4.42 -18.53 -5.39
C SER A 154 5.60 -18.77 -4.42
N ARG A 155 6.68 -17.98 -4.49
CA ARG A 155 7.87 -18.13 -3.64
C ARG A 155 8.41 -16.78 -3.17
N PRO A 156 7.69 -16.11 -2.26
CA PRO A 156 8.13 -14.84 -1.72
C PRO A 156 9.36 -15.04 -0.84
N HIS A 157 10.31 -14.11 -0.92
CA HIS A 157 11.52 -14.21 -0.12
C HIS A 157 11.26 -13.84 1.33
N LYS A 158 11.65 -14.72 2.25
CA LYS A 158 11.57 -14.53 3.70
C LYS A 158 12.33 -13.28 4.17
N THR A 159 13.15 -12.66 3.34
CA THR A 159 13.89 -11.43 3.66
C THR A 159 13.06 -10.16 3.57
N LEU A 160 11.87 -10.20 2.94
CA LEU A 160 11.04 -9.01 2.75
C LEU A 160 10.46 -8.53 4.09
N LYS A 161 10.78 -7.29 4.45
CA LYS A 161 10.36 -6.63 5.70
C LYS A 161 9.37 -5.49 5.47
N SER A 162 9.26 -5.01 4.23
CA SER A 162 8.45 -3.84 3.90
C SER A 162 7.81 -3.98 2.53
N LEU A 163 6.50 -3.76 2.47
CA LEU A 163 5.73 -3.67 1.24
C LEU A 163 4.91 -2.39 1.22
N LYS A 164 5.01 -1.64 0.13
CA LYS A 164 4.16 -0.49 -0.17
C LYS A 164 3.54 -0.67 -1.55
N VAL A 165 2.25 -0.43 -1.67
CA VAL A 165 1.44 -0.59 -2.88
C VAL A 165 0.60 0.66 -3.11
N PHE A 166 1.09 1.55 -3.98
CA PHE A 166 0.36 2.75 -4.36
C PHE A 166 -0.61 2.44 -5.51
N TYR A 167 -1.68 3.23 -5.61
CA TYR A 167 -2.71 3.06 -6.64
C TYR A 167 -2.85 4.36 -7.43
N THR A 168 -2.91 4.26 -8.76
CA THR A 168 -3.12 5.39 -9.66
C THR A 168 -4.09 5.01 -10.78
N SER A 169 -5.07 5.87 -11.04
CA SER A 169 -6.01 5.71 -12.16
C SER A 169 -5.63 6.69 -13.28
N THR A 170 -5.70 6.23 -14.53
CA THR A 170 -5.54 7.11 -15.71
C THR A 170 -6.82 7.86 -16.06
N GLY A 171 -7.98 7.37 -15.61
CA GLY A 171 -9.29 7.99 -15.86
C GLY A 171 -9.68 8.94 -14.72
N GLY A 172 -10.13 10.16 -15.07
CA GLY A 172 -10.60 11.20 -14.14
C GLY A 172 -11.90 10.89 -13.37
N GLY A 173 -12.27 9.61 -13.25
CA GLY A 173 -13.44 9.15 -12.50
C GLY A 173 -13.08 8.78 -11.08
N ALA A 174 -13.71 9.44 -10.11
CA ALA A 174 -13.57 9.25 -8.67
C ALA A 174 -14.12 7.90 -8.13
N ALA A 175 -13.92 6.78 -8.85
CA ALA A 175 -14.56 5.50 -8.53
C ALA A 175 -13.63 4.27 -8.58
N ALA A 176 -12.34 4.43 -8.87
CA ALA A 176 -11.39 3.33 -8.81
C ALA A 176 -11.01 3.08 -7.33
N GLY A 177 -11.72 2.16 -6.67
CA GLY A 177 -11.37 1.71 -5.32
C GLY A 177 -9.91 1.23 -5.24
N ALA A 178 -9.32 1.31 -4.04
CA ALA A 178 -7.99 0.77 -3.77
C ALA A 178 -7.90 -0.71 -4.17
N ALA A 179 -6.73 -1.17 -4.64
CA ALA A 179 -6.58 -2.56 -5.03
C ALA A 179 -6.76 -3.49 -3.83
N CYS A 180 -7.33 -4.65 -4.13
CA CYS A 180 -7.78 -5.62 -3.16
C CYS A 180 -6.65 -6.60 -2.87
N ILE A 181 -5.95 -6.44 -1.74
CA ILE A 181 -4.92 -7.40 -1.36
C ILE A 181 -5.58 -8.50 -0.51
N ARG A 182 -5.76 -9.70 -1.07
CA ARG A 182 -6.48 -10.82 -0.43
C ARG A 182 -5.69 -11.40 0.74
N PRO A 183 -6.28 -11.65 1.93
CA PRO A 183 -5.57 -12.03 3.16
C PRO A 183 -4.52 -13.15 3.05
N ALA A 184 -4.74 -14.16 2.19
CA ALA A 184 -3.79 -15.25 1.96
C ALA A 184 -2.37 -14.76 1.62
N TRP A 185 -2.24 -13.57 1.04
CA TRP A 185 -0.95 -12.96 0.72
C TRP A 185 -0.14 -12.55 1.97
N ILE A 186 -0.76 -12.30 3.13
CA ILE A 186 -0.03 -11.93 4.36
C ILE A 186 0.79 -13.14 4.83
N ASN A 187 0.21 -14.34 4.71
CA ASN A 187 0.87 -15.60 5.03
C ASN A 187 2.11 -15.85 4.17
N GLN A 188 2.14 -15.29 2.96
CA GLN A 188 3.26 -15.41 2.04
C GLN A 188 4.50 -14.63 2.51
N PHE A 189 4.32 -13.58 3.32
CA PHE A 189 5.41 -12.74 3.81
C PHE A 189 5.47 -12.70 5.35
N PRO A 190 5.86 -13.80 6.02
CA PRO A 190 5.83 -13.89 7.48
C PRO A 190 6.75 -12.88 8.19
N ASN A 191 7.77 -12.36 7.50
CA ASN A 191 8.70 -11.36 8.06
C ASN A 191 8.32 -9.90 7.77
N LEU A 192 7.12 -9.67 7.22
CA LEU A 192 6.65 -8.33 6.85
C LEU A 192 6.37 -7.50 8.10
N LYS A 193 7.29 -6.56 8.40
CA LYS A 193 7.16 -5.64 9.55
C LYS A 193 6.40 -4.36 9.21
N ARG A 194 6.32 -3.99 7.93
CA ARG A 194 5.68 -2.74 7.49
C ARG A 194 4.77 -3.00 6.30
N PHE A 195 3.49 -2.72 6.50
CA PHE A 195 2.44 -2.85 5.51
C PHE A 195 1.37 -1.78 5.75
N ASN A 196 1.06 -0.97 4.74
CA ASN A 196 0.24 0.24 4.89
C ASN A 196 -1.01 0.22 3.98
N HIS A 197 -1.55 -0.95 3.65
CA HIS A 197 -2.70 -1.06 2.75
C HIS A 197 -3.87 -1.81 3.38
N GLU A 198 -5.06 -1.55 2.86
CA GLU A 198 -6.26 -2.29 3.24
C GLU A 198 -6.21 -3.70 2.61
N VAL A 199 -6.31 -4.71 3.44
CA VAL A 199 -6.50 -6.11 3.01
C VAL A 199 -7.96 -6.30 2.65
N ARG A 200 -8.32 -7.04 1.60
CA ARG A 200 -9.73 -7.24 1.22
C ARG A 200 -10.23 -8.66 1.42
N ILE A 201 -11.27 -8.82 2.24
CA ILE A 201 -12.02 -10.06 2.42
C ILE A 201 -13.24 -10.03 1.51
N SER A 202 -13.39 -11.07 0.68
CA SER A 202 -14.55 -11.24 -0.20
C SER A 202 -15.35 -12.52 0.13
N SER A 203 -14.67 -13.60 0.54
CA SER A 203 -15.27 -14.89 0.88
C SER A 203 -14.91 -15.36 2.30
N GLN A 204 -15.56 -16.43 2.76
CA GLN A 204 -15.23 -17.13 3.99
C GLN A 204 -13.80 -17.71 3.93
N ASP A 205 -13.39 -18.26 2.78
CA ASP A 205 -12.01 -18.74 2.58
C ASP A 205 -10.95 -17.64 2.83
N ASP A 206 -11.27 -16.37 2.56
CA ASP A 206 -10.38 -15.25 2.87
C ASP A 206 -10.27 -15.03 4.39
N ILE A 207 -11.37 -15.22 5.15
CA ILE A 207 -11.38 -15.15 6.62
C ILE A 207 -10.58 -16.32 7.20
N ASP A 208 -10.84 -17.54 6.72
CA ASP A 208 -10.17 -18.75 7.18
C ASP A 208 -8.65 -18.70 6.87
N SER A 209 -8.26 -18.01 5.80
CA SER A 209 -6.85 -17.76 5.49
C SER A 209 -6.16 -16.83 6.51
N ILE A 210 -6.92 -15.98 7.22
CA ILE A 210 -6.37 -15.13 8.29
C ILE A 210 -6.02 -15.97 9.51
N GLU A 211 -6.69 -17.10 9.75
CA GLU A 211 -6.39 -18.03 10.87
C GLU A 211 -4.91 -18.41 10.90
N HIS A 212 -4.33 -18.57 9.73
CA HIS A 212 -2.95 -19.00 9.54
C HIS A 212 -1.95 -17.82 9.49
N CYS A 213 -2.41 -16.58 9.66
CA CYS A 213 -1.56 -15.38 9.69
C CYS A 213 -0.85 -15.26 11.05
N GLU A 214 0.49 -15.27 11.04
CA GLU A 214 1.32 -14.84 12.17
C GLU A 214 1.29 -13.31 12.39
N TRP A 215 0.16 -12.65 12.17
CA TRP A 215 -0.03 -11.22 12.45
C TRP A 215 0.20 -10.88 13.93
N ASP A 216 0.04 -11.90 14.80
CA ASP A 216 -0.34 -11.72 16.19
C ASP A 216 0.36 -12.63 17.22
N SER A 217 1.36 -13.43 16.83
CA SER A 217 2.07 -14.32 17.78
C SER A 217 2.77 -13.58 18.94
N LYS A 218 2.89 -12.25 18.86
CA LYS A 218 3.43 -11.38 19.91
C LYS A 218 2.39 -10.72 20.82
N TYR A 219 1.11 -10.64 20.45
CA TYR A 219 0.07 -10.01 21.29
C TYR A 219 -0.51 -10.97 22.34
N ARG A 220 -0.14 -12.27 22.29
CA ARG A 220 -0.52 -13.27 23.30
C ARG A 220 0.03 -13.00 24.71
N TYR A 221 0.84 -11.97 24.92
CA TYR A 221 1.41 -11.62 26.24
C TYR A 221 1.40 -10.09 26.51
N GLY A 222 0.23 -9.53 26.80
CA GLY A 222 0.11 -8.40 27.73
C GLY A 222 0.54 -6.99 27.28
N GLU A 223 0.95 -6.76 26.02
CA GLU A 223 1.19 -5.41 25.51
C GLU A 223 -0.07 -4.87 24.80
N THR A 224 -0.80 -3.98 25.46
CA THR A 224 -2.02 -3.30 24.96
C THR A 224 -1.76 -2.22 23.90
N HIS A 225 -0.51 -2.04 23.48
CA HIS A 225 -0.18 -1.17 22.37
C HIS A 225 -0.45 -1.90 21.06
N ILE A 226 -1.68 -1.76 20.53
CA ILE A 226 -1.93 -1.93 19.09
C ILE A 226 -0.87 -1.07 18.41
N SER A 227 0.17 -1.72 17.88
CA SER A 227 1.32 -1.05 17.27
C SER A 227 0.84 0.05 16.32
N GLU A 228 1.60 1.14 16.21
CA GLU A 228 1.35 2.35 15.40
C GLU A 228 1.11 2.09 13.89
N PHE A 229 0.96 0.84 13.46
CA PHE A 229 0.56 0.49 12.12
C PHE A 229 -0.91 0.83 11.90
N GLU A 230 -1.18 1.59 10.84
CA GLU A 230 -2.50 1.80 10.24
C GLU A 230 -3.00 0.48 9.62
N ARG A 231 -3.33 -0.50 10.46
CA ARG A 231 -3.84 -1.81 10.06
C ARG A 231 -5.30 -1.66 9.64
N GLY A 232 -5.52 -1.59 8.33
CA GLY A 232 -6.84 -1.50 7.72
C GLY A 232 -7.26 -2.83 7.08
N LEU A 233 -8.52 -3.21 7.29
CA LEU A 233 -9.16 -4.32 6.59
C LEU A 233 -10.41 -3.81 5.88
N ALA A 234 -10.63 -4.23 4.65
CA ALA A 234 -11.81 -3.97 3.85
C ALA A 234 -12.58 -5.28 3.64
N ILE A 235 -13.88 -5.27 3.87
CA ILE A 235 -14.76 -6.40 3.58
C ILE A 235 -15.66 -5.98 2.43
N LYS A 236 -15.71 -6.76 1.35
CA LYS A 236 -16.72 -6.64 0.31
C LYS A 236 -17.36 -8.00 0.10
N PRO A 237 -18.46 -8.30 0.81
CA PRO A 237 -19.05 -9.63 0.79
C PRO A 237 -19.47 -10.04 -0.63
N THR A 238 -18.99 -11.20 -1.08
CA THR A 238 -19.47 -11.87 -2.31
C THR A 238 -20.35 -13.08 -2.00
N GLN A 239 -20.44 -13.48 -0.74
CA GLN A 239 -21.28 -14.56 -0.23
C GLN A 239 -22.40 -14.00 0.66
N GLN A 240 -23.44 -14.80 0.89
CA GLN A 240 -24.58 -14.42 1.72
C GLN A 240 -24.24 -14.33 3.22
N HIS A 241 -23.23 -15.05 3.67
CA HIS A 241 -22.80 -15.08 5.06
C HIS A 241 -21.27 -15.06 5.14
N LEU A 242 -20.74 -14.19 5.98
CA LEU A 242 -19.33 -14.12 6.37
C LEU A 242 -19.28 -14.09 7.89
N SER A 243 -18.58 -15.04 8.50
CA SER A 243 -18.50 -15.19 9.95
C SER A 243 -17.06 -15.12 10.42
N PHE A 244 -16.82 -14.32 11.46
CA PHE A 244 -15.57 -14.36 12.22
C PHE A 244 -15.79 -15.25 13.45
N GLU A 245 -15.53 -16.55 13.31
CA GLU A 245 -15.64 -17.59 14.35
C GLU A 245 -14.22 -18.02 14.84
N GLU A 246 -14.13 -18.71 16.00
CA GLU A 246 -12.86 -19.16 16.62
C GLU A 246 -11.93 -19.92 15.65
N PRO A 247 -10.60 -19.70 15.66
CA PRO A 247 -9.82 -18.44 15.71
C PRO A 247 -9.34 -18.02 14.29
N PRO A 248 -8.94 -16.73 14.06
CA PRO A 248 -7.98 -15.98 14.88
C PRO A 248 -8.49 -14.65 15.48
N THR A 249 -7.84 -14.24 16.58
CA THR A 249 -7.95 -12.89 17.14
C THR A 249 -7.41 -11.87 16.14
N LEU A 250 -8.31 -11.05 15.58
CA LEU A 250 -7.99 -10.06 14.55
C LEU A 250 -7.86 -8.67 15.19
N ALA A 251 -6.62 -8.17 15.32
CA ALA A 251 -6.34 -6.82 15.80
C ALA A 251 -6.10 -5.82 14.66
N LEU A 252 -6.98 -4.81 14.55
CA LEU A 252 -6.98 -3.79 13.50
C LEU A 252 -7.18 -2.38 14.06
N ASN A 253 -6.73 -1.37 13.30
CA ASN A 253 -7.06 0.01 13.60
C ASN A 253 -8.41 0.39 12.96
N THR A 254 -8.60 0.04 11.68
CA THR A 254 -9.80 0.35 10.91
C THR A 254 -10.35 -0.89 10.20
N LEU A 255 -11.67 -1.07 10.27
CA LEU A 255 -12.40 -2.08 9.51
C LEU A 255 -13.43 -1.39 8.60
N THR A 256 -13.21 -1.46 7.30
CA THR A 256 -14.12 -0.94 6.28
C THR A 256 -15.03 -2.06 5.76
N ILE A 257 -16.34 -1.84 5.69
CA ILE A 257 -17.31 -2.81 5.15
C ILE A 257 -18.07 -2.15 4.00
N TYR A 258 -17.90 -2.69 2.81
CA TYR A 258 -18.58 -2.25 1.60
C TYR A 258 -19.83 -3.07 1.38
N CYS A 259 -20.97 -2.38 1.34
CA CYS A 259 -22.21 -2.98 0.89
C CYS A 259 -22.07 -3.39 -0.58
N SER A 260 -22.39 -4.65 -0.90
CA SER A 260 -22.42 -5.16 -2.26
C SER A 260 -23.87 -5.18 -2.77
N SER A 261 -24.09 -5.52 -4.05
CA SER A 261 -25.45 -5.70 -4.57
C SER A 261 -26.11 -7.00 -4.09
N ILE A 262 -25.38 -7.84 -3.35
CA ILE A 262 -25.83 -9.12 -2.82
C ILE A 262 -26.33 -8.88 -1.39
N SER A 263 -27.38 -9.58 -0.97
CA SER A 263 -27.78 -9.59 0.44
C SER A 263 -26.80 -10.44 1.23
N SER A 264 -25.97 -9.77 2.03
CA SER A 264 -24.90 -10.39 2.80
C SER A 264 -25.04 -10.07 4.28
N THR A 265 -24.75 -11.06 5.11
CA THR A 265 -24.65 -10.94 6.56
C THR A 265 -23.20 -11.07 6.98
N VAL A 266 -22.71 -10.11 7.75
CA VAL A 266 -21.39 -10.17 8.38
C VAL A 266 -21.59 -10.34 9.88
N THR A 267 -21.09 -11.44 10.43
CA THR A 267 -21.26 -11.84 11.83
C THR A 267 -19.93 -11.76 12.57
N PHE A 268 -19.95 -11.11 13.73
CA PHE A 268 -18.82 -11.00 14.64
C PHE A 268 -19.11 -11.82 15.91
N GLU A 269 -18.35 -12.90 16.11
CA GLU A 269 -18.40 -13.66 17.36
C GLU A 269 -17.57 -13.00 18.47
N LYS A 270 -17.80 -13.48 19.69
CA LYS A 270 -17.26 -12.91 20.92
C LYS A 270 -15.74 -13.03 21.01
N ASP A 271 -15.08 -11.92 21.37
CA ASP A 271 -13.63 -11.85 21.67
C ASP A 271 -12.73 -12.24 20.48
N ILE A 272 -13.27 -12.24 19.25
CA ILE A 272 -12.52 -12.59 18.02
C ILE A 272 -11.93 -11.35 17.34
N VAL A 273 -12.62 -10.21 17.36
CA VAL A 273 -12.21 -9.00 16.61
C VAL A 273 -11.97 -7.83 17.56
N ILE A 274 -10.76 -7.28 17.49
CA ILE A 274 -10.32 -6.08 18.21
C ILE A 274 -10.12 -4.97 17.18
N VAL A 275 -10.98 -3.96 17.19
CA VAL A 275 -10.87 -2.84 16.23
C VAL A 275 -11.32 -1.52 16.83
N LYS A 276 -10.59 -0.44 16.54
CA LYS A 276 -10.92 0.91 17.04
C LYS A 276 -12.07 1.57 16.28
N ALA A 277 -12.06 1.47 14.95
CA ALA A 277 -13.02 2.17 14.10
C ALA A 277 -13.57 1.28 12.99
N ILE A 278 -14.90 1.34 12.78
CA ILE A 278 -15.57 0.65 11.67
C ILE A 278 -16.14 1.67 10.69
N SER A 279 -15.85 1.53 9.39
CA SER A 279 -16.41 2.36 8.31
C SER A 279 -17.31 1.55 7.38
N ILE A 280 -18.62 1.79 7.41
CA ILE A 280 -19.62 1.11 6.57
C ILE A 280 -19.96 2.00 5.38
N TYR A 281 -19.78 1.47 4.16
CA TYR A 281 -20.15 2.14 2.91
C TYR A 281 -21.42 1.50 2.36
N CYS A 282 -22.55 2.20 2.50
CA CYS A 282 -23.84 1.74 2.00
C CYS A 282 -23.99 2.03 0.50
N CYS A 283 -24.52 1.06 -0.24
CA CYS A 283 -24.76 1.18 -1.67
C CYS A 283 -26.03 1.99 -1.96
N SER A 284 -26.01 2.78 -3.05
CA SER A 284 -27.18 3.60 -3.42
C SER A 284 -28.39 2.77 -3.84
N SER A 285 -28.18 1.58 -4.39
CA SER A 285 -29.22 0.66 -4.84
C SER A 285 -30.01 0.01 -3.70
N CYS A 286 -29.44 -0.06 -2.50
CA CYS A 286 -30.01 -0.81 -1.37
C CYS A 286 -30.56 0.05 -0.23
N GLY A 287 -30.35 1.37 -0.30
CA GLY A 287 -30.71 2.31 0.78
C GLY A 287 -30.12 1.94 2.15
N GLY A 288 -29.08 1.09 2.16
CA GLY A 288 -28.41 0.60 3.37
C GLY A 288 -29.16 -0.46 4.19
N SER A 289 -30.26 -1.08 3.74
CA SER A 289 -30.93 -2.15 4.52
C SER A 289 -31.16 -3.48 3.83
N SER A 290 -31.21 -3.54 2.49
CA SER A 290 -31.53 -4.80 1.80
C SER A 290 -30.31 -5.67 1.50
N CYS A 291 -29.10 -5.09 1.51
CA CYS A 291 -27.91 -5.76 1.01
C CYS A 291 -26.84 -6.06 2.08
N LEU A 292 -26.94 -5.45 3.26
CA LEU A 292 -25.96 -5.67 4.32
C LEU A 292 -26.63 -5.75 5.67
N GLN A 293 -26.51 -6.90 6.30
CA GLN A 293 -26.81 -7.12 7.71
C GLN A 293 -25.49 -7.28 8.46
N ILE A 294 -25.37 -6.61 9.60
CA ILE A 294 -24.20 -6.73 10.47
C ILE A 294 -24.70 -7.22 11.81
N VAL A 295 -24.11 -8.29 12.34
CA VAL A 295 -24.51 -8.91 13.61
C VAL A 295 -23.27 -9.03 14.49
N GLY A 296 -23.42 -8.76 15.79
CA GLY A 296 -22.33 -8.96 16.74
C GLY A 296 -21.46 -7.73 17.02
N LEU A 297 -21.88 -6.52 16.65
CA LEU A 297 -21.10 -5.30 16.97
C LEU A 297 -20.93 -5.10 18.50
N GLN A 298 -21.81 -5.69 19.31
CA GLN A 298 -21.66 -5.68 20.77
C GLN A 298 -20.50 -6.53 21.30
N HIS A 299 -19.96 -7.43 20.47
CA HIS A 299 -18.91 -8.37 20.82
C HIS A 299 -17.50 -7.88 20.45
N ILE A 300 -17.41 -6.77 19.71
CA ILE A 300 -16.14 -6.22 19.23
C ILE A 300 -15.44 -5.46 20.35
N GLU A 301 -14.17 -5.78 20.59
CA GLU A 301 -13.34 -5.13 21.59
C GLU A 301 -12.70 -3.83 21.08
N CYS A 302 -12.45 -2.89 22.00
CA CYS A 302 -11.81 -1.60 21.74
C CYS A 302 -12.54 -0.70 20.72
N LEU A 303 -13.81 -0.98 20.41
CA LEU A 303 -14.57 -0.22 19.42
C LEU A 303 -14.92 1.18 19.96
N GLU A 304 -14.32 2.20 19.36
CA GLU A 304 -14.50 3.61 19.72
C GLU A 304 -15.52 4.29 18.79
N GLU A 305 -15.50 3.98 17.50
CA GLU A 305 -16.35 4.63 16.52
C GLU A 305 -16.90 3.71 15.42
N VAL A 306 -18.14 3.99 15.01
CA VAL A 306 -18.76 3.41 13.82
C VAL A 306 -19.22 4.53 12.90
N LEU A 307 -18.66 4.56 11.71
CA LEU A 307 -18.91 5.52 10.66
C LEU A 307 -19.76 4.88 9.57
N VAL A 308 -20.91 5.48 9.23
CA VAL A 308 -21.72 5.04 8.08
C VAL A 308 -21.74 6.14 7.03
N LYS A 309 -21.34 5.79 5.80
CA LYS A 309 -21.34 6.66 4.62
C LYS A 309 -22.34 6.16 3.58
N GLY A 310 -23.12 7.08 3.02
CA GLY A 310 -24.11 6.79 1.98
C GLY A 310 -25.54 6.63 2.50
N PRO A 311 -26.49 6.25 1.63
CA PRO A 311 -27.90 6.15 2.01
C PRO A 311 -28.10 5.01 3.01
N CYS A 312 -28.67 5.34 4.17
CA CYS A 312 -28.81 4.45 5.32
C CYS A 312 -30.25 4.52 5.84
N SER A 313 -30.95 3.38 5.82
CA SER A 313 -32.35 3.33 6.23
C SER A 313 -32.53 3.47 7.74
N LYS A 314 -33.74 3.87 8.15
CA LYS A 314 -34.09 4.04 9.57
C LYS A 314 -34.00 2.73 10.35
N SER A 315 -34.37 1.61 9.74
CA SER A 315 -34.33 0.28 10.37
C SER A 315 -32.88 -0.15 10.62
N PHE A 316 -32.01 -0.05 9.61
CA PHE A 316 -30.58 -0.39 9.75
C PHE A 316 -29.90 0.48 10.82
N LYS A 317 -30.16 1.79 10.82
CA LYS A 317 -29.66 2.71 11.85
C LYS A 317 -30.14 2.35 13.27
N LYS A 318 -31.40 1.92 13.41
CA LYS A 318 -31.96 1.49 14.71
C LYS A 318 -31.27 0.21 15.18
N ASP A 319 -30.99 -0.70 14.26
CA ASP A 319 -30.30 -1.95 14.52
C ASP A 319 -28.87 -1.73 15.01
N LEU A 320 -28.07 -0.95 14.27
CA LEU A 320 -26.70 -0.57 14.68
C LEU A 320 -26.70 0.05 16.08
N ARG A 321 -27.58 1.02 16.35
CA ARG A 321 -27.69 1.65 17.68
C ARG A 321 -28.05 0.66 18.79
N ARG A 322 -28.88 -0.34 18.50
CA ARG A 322 -29.27 -1.36 19.47
C ARG A 322 -28.06 -2.22 19.84
N GLN A 323 -27.23 -2.60 18.88
CA GLN A 323 -26.01 -3.38 19.12
C GLN A 323 -24.95 -2.53 19.85
N LEU A 324 -24.67 -1.32 19.38
CA LEU A 324 -23.64 -0.45 19.96
C LEU A 324 -23.95 -0.02 21.42
N LYS A 325 -25.23 0.08 21.80
CA LYS A 325 -25.61 0.32 23.21
C LYS A 325 -25.25 -0.82 24.16
N LYS A 326 -25.14 -2.04 23.65
CA LYS A 326 -24.78 -3.23 24.42
C LYS A 326 -23.26 -3.47 24.43
N ASN A 327 -22.51 -2.77 23.57
CA ASN A 327 -21.06 -2.85 23.57
C ASN A 327 -20.50 -2.16 24.82
N GLU A 328 -19.52 -2.79 25.46
CA GLU A 328 -18.89 -2.30 26.69
C GLU A 328 -18.24 -0.92 26.54
N PHE A 329 -17.60 -0.67 25.38
CA PHE A 329 -16.87 0.56 25.06
C PHE A 329 -17.77 1.71 24.60
N LYS A 330 -19.08 1.47 24.43
CA LYS A 330 -20.10 2.47 24.03
C LYS A 330 -19.67 3.34 22.83
N PRO A 331 -19.35 2.73 21.68
CA PRO A 331 -18.86 3.44 20.50
C PRO A 331 -19.82 4.50 19.97
N VAL A 332 -19.24 5.56 19.42
CA VAL A 332 -19.98 6.66 18.81
C VAL A 332 -20.38 6.31 17.37
N LEU A 333 -21.69 6.36 17.09
CA LEU A 333 -22.22 6.20 15.73
C LEU A 333 -22.26 7.55 14.99
N LYS A 334 -21.41 7.72 13.98
CA LYS A 334 -21.37 8.88 13.08
C LYS A 334 -22.00 8.53 11.73
N LEU A 335 -22.85 9.42 11.21
CA LEU A 335 -23.59 9.20 9.96
C LEU A 335 -23.34 10.36 8.99
N TYR A 336 -22.90 10.04 7.79
CA TYR A 336 -22.65 11.02 6.73
C TYR A 336 -23.58 10.72 5.55
N LYS A 337 -24.40 11.71 5.19
CA LYS A 337 -25.17 11.67 3.94
C LYS A 337 -24.22 12.01 2.80
N SER A 338 -24.27 11.24 1.71
CA SER A 338 -23.63 11.61 0.44
C SER A 338 -24.41 12.74 -0.22
#